data_AF-A0A970U7C6-F1
#
_entry.id   AF-A0A970U7C6-F1
#
_cell.length_a   1.000
_cell.length_b   1.000
_cell.length_c   1.000
_cell.angle_alpha   90.00
_cell.angle_beta   90.00
_cell.angle_gamma   90.00
#
_symmetry.space_group_name_H-M   'P 1'
#
loop_
_entity.id
_entity.type
_entity.pdbx_description
1 polymer ?
#
loop_
_entity_poly.entity_id
_entity_poly.type
_entity_poly.pdbx_seq_one_letter_code
_entity_poly.pdbx_strand_id
1 'polypeptide(L)'
;MLREAVAAFREYYYITLVFAVFLVAAVLVWIKAVSAARKRGKQRGDILEKLREEDELRAEFSRLTDKKASAADSERLIRGAALNVGRELEQSGDINDAFEKLAKQKQFIYALSFVFFEDAESLSDFYRKNGSPLTETADDAARHIIGGNFYDTFHRGFRMFDGGDEDYSATSDEVKALDEEYFALLKQEKEEIFCSIKKYICENIEIFNNKEMC
;
A
#
# COMPACT_ATOMS: atom_id res chain seq x y z
N MET A 1 26.06 -30.01 -49.79
CA MET A 1 25.26 -29.26 -48.78
C MET A 1 26.00 -28.08 -48.16
N LEU A 2 26.91 -28.25 -47.16
CA LEU A 2 27.50 -27.08 -46.47
C LEU A 2 28.35 -26.17 -47.40
N ARG A 3 29.11 -26.77 -48.32
CA ARG A 3 29.92 -26.05 -49.31
C ARG A 3 29.08 -25.33 -50.38
N GLU A 4 27.94 -25.88 -50.74
CA GLU A 4 27.00 -25.28 -51.72
C GLU A 4 26.24 -24.11 -51.10
N ALA A 5 25.85 -24.23 -49.82
CA ALA A 5 25.27 -23.12 -49.07
C ALA A 5 26.25 -21.94 -48.97
N VAL A 6 27.53 -22.20 -48.67
CA VAL A 6 28.58 -21.18 -48.60
C VAL A 6 28.83 -20.51 -49.96
N ALA A 7 28.74 -21.25 -51.07
CA ALA A 7 28.84 -20.68 -52.41
C ALA A 7 27.64 -19.77 -52.75
N ALA A 8 26.42 -20.22 -52.44
CA ALA A 8 25.19 -19.43 -52.63
C ALA A 8 25.17 -18.15 -51.80
N PHE A 9 25.70 -18.18 -50.56
CA PHE A 9 25.85 -16.99 -49.72
C PHE A 9 26.82 -15.95 -50.28
N ARG A 10 27.78 -16.38 -51.12
CA ARG A 10 28.80 -15.51 -51.72
C ARG A 10 28.32 -14.90 -53.03
N GLU A 11 27.55 -15.65 -53.81
CA GLU A 11 26.99 -15.22 -55.10
C GLU A 11 25.86 -14.19 -54.91
N TYR A 12 25.04 -14.36 -53.87
CA TYR A 12 23.95 -13.43 -53.52
C TYR A 12 24.25 -12.65 -52.23
N TYR A 13 25.43 -12.04 -52.15
CA TYR A 13 25.93 -11.37 -50.93
C TYR A 13 24.94 -10.33 -50.36
N TYR A 14 24.18 -9.64 -51.21
CA TYR A 14 23.17 -8.68 -50.79
C TYR A 14 22.00 -9.34 -50.05
N ILE A 15 21.51 -10.48 -50.56
CA ILE A 15 20.44 -11.27 -49.92
C ILE A 15 20.95 -11.85 -48.60
N THR A 16 22.19 -12.33 -48.56
CA THR A 16 22.86 -12.80 -47.33
C THR A 16 22.93 -11.71 -46.27
N LEU A 17 23.31 -10.49 -46.66
CA LEU A 17 23.39 -9.35 -45.76
C LEU A 17 22.01 -8.95 -45.22
N VAL A 18 21.00 -8.87 -46.10
CA VAL A 18 19.61 -8.59 -45.71
C VAL A 18 19.08 -9.67 -44.76
N PHE A 19 19.31 -10.94 -45.05
CA PHE A 19 18.92 -12.06 -44.19
C PHE A 19 19.61 -12.02 -42.82
N ALA A 20 20.90 -11.69 -42.77
CA ALA A 20 21.63 -11.51 -41.51
C ALA A 20 21.04 -10.35 -40.68
N VAL A 21 20.69 -9.22 -41.31
CA VAL A 21 20.01 -8.11 -40.64
C VAL A 21 18.65 -8.54 -40.08
N PHE A 22 17.86 -9.30 -40.84
CA PHE A 22 16.59 -9.85 -40.37
C PHE A 22 16.76 -10.81 -39.19
N LEU A 23 17.77 -11.68 -39.22
CA LEU A 23 18.08 -12.58 -38.09
C LEU A 23 18.45 -11.80 -36.83
N VAL A 24 19.28 -10.77 -36.95
CA VAL A 24 19.63 -9.89 -35.83
C VAL A 24 18.39 -9.18 -35.28
N ALA A 25 17.54 -8.64 -36.15
CA ALA A 25 16.28 -8.00 -35.74
C ALA A 25 15.34 -8.99 -35.02
N ALA A 26 15.22 -10.22 -35.52
CA ALA A 26 14.40 -11.28 -34.90
C ALA A 26 14.91 -11.64 -33.49
N VAL A 27 16.24 -11.78 -33.32
CA VAL A 27 16.85 -12.04 -32.01
C VAL A 27 16.59 -10.88 -31.04
N LEU A 28 16.71 -9.63 -31.49
CA LEU A 28 16.43 -8.45 -30.66
C LEU A 28 14.96 -8.37 -30.21
N VAL A 29 14.02 -8.70 -31.10
CA VAL A 29 12.59 -8.78 -30.76
C VAL A 29 12.33 -9.89 -29.73
N TRP A 30 12.96 -11.05 -29.88
CA TRP A 30 12.86 -12.14 -28.91
C TRP A 30 13.41 -11.77 -27.54
N ILE A 31 14.58 -11.13 -27.47
CA ILE A 31 15.17 -10.66 -26.21
C ILE A 31 14.21 -9.69 -25.50
N LYS A 32 13.61 -8.73 -26.25
CA LYS A 32 12.62 -7.80 -25.70
C LYS A 32 11.36 -8.52 -25.23
N ALA A 33 10.85 -9.48 -25.99
CA ALA A 33 9.67 -10.26 -25.62
C ALA A 33 9.90 -11.10 -24.35
N VAL A 34 11.06 -11.77 -24.24
CA VAL A 34 11.45 -12.54 -23.06
C VAL A 34 11.65 -11.63 -21.85
N SER A 35 12.30 -10.49 -22.01
CA SER A 35 12.49 -9.51 -20.92
C SER A 35 11.15 -8.95 -20.42
N ALA A 36 10.25 -8.59 -21.33
CA ALA A 36 8.90 -8.14 -21.00
C ALA A 36 8.05 -9.26 -20.35
N ALA A 37 8.21 -10.51 -20.77
CA ALA A 37 7.56 -11.66 -20.14
C ALA A 37 8.09 -11.90 -18.72
N ARG A 38 9.40 -11.81 -18.50
CA ARG A 38 10.02 -11.93 -17.16
C ARG A 38 9.58 -10.81 -16.22
N LYS A 39 9.55 -9.56 -16.68
CA LYS A 39 9.09 -8.41 -15.87
C LYS A 39 7.63 -8.59 -15.44
N ARG A 40 6.76 -9.00 -16.37
CA ARG A 40 5.35 -9.32 -16.08
C ARG A 40 5.20 -10.53 -15.16
N GLY A 41 6.04 -11.54 -15.32
CA GLY A 41 6.07 -12.72 -14.44
C GLY A 41 6.45 -12.35 -13.01
N LYS A 42 7.48 -11.50 -12.83
CA LYS A 42 7.88 -11.00 -11.52
C LYS A 42 6.78 -10.17 -10.86
N GLN A 43 6.23 -9.18 -11.57
CA GLN A 43 5.13 -8.36 -11.06
C GLN A 43 3.91 -9.20 -10.65
N ARG A 44 3.55 -10.21 -11.45
CA ARG A 44 2.49 -11.16 -11.08
C ARG A 44 2.84 -11.99 -9.86
N GLY A 45 4.10 -12.41 -9.72
CA GLY A 45 4.60 -13.12 -8.54
C GLY A 45 4.50 -12.27 -7.29
N ASP A 46 5.01 -11.04 -7.34
CA ASP A 46 5.01 -10.09 -6.21
C ASP A 46 3.56 -9.77 -5.77
N ILE A 47 2.63 -9.56 -6.72
CA ILE A 47 1.20 -9.37 -6.41
C ILE A 47 0.59 -10.62 -5.78
N LEU A 48 0.88 -11.81 -6.31
CA LEU A 48 0.32 -13.05 -5.80
C LEU A 48 0.83 -13.34 -4.37
N GLU A 49 2.08 -13.02 -4.08
CA GLU A 49 2.65 -13.16 -2.74
C GLU A 49 2.02 -12.19 -1.77
N LYS A 50 1.85 -10.91 -2.14
CA LYS A 50 1.12 -9.91 -1.34
C LYS A 50 -0.30 -10.38 -1.03
N LEU A 51 -1.04 -10.84 -2.05
CA LEU A 51 -2.41 -11.35 -1.87
C LEU A 51 -2.45 -12.58 -0.96
N ARG A 52 -1.48 -13.48 -1.06
CA ARG A 52 -1.42 -14.66 -0.18
C ARG A 52 -1.18 -14.24 1.27
N GLU A 53 -0.25 -13.30 1.50
CA GLU A 53 0.01 -12.76 2.84
C GLU A 53 -1.24 -12.08 3.43
N GLU A 54 -1.94 -11.27 2.63
CA GLU A 54 -3.18 -10.62 3.04
C GLU A 54 -4.29 -11.64 3.37
N ASP A 55 -4.46 -12.69 2.56
CA ASP A 55 -5.42 -13.76 2.81
C ASP A 55 -5.07 -14.55 4.08
N GLU A 56 -3.79 -14.81 4.33
CA GLU A 56 -3.31 -15.45 5.55
C GLU A 56 -3.62 -14.58 6.79
N LEU A 57 -3.34 -13.28 6.72
CA LEU A 57 -3.64 -12.33 7.80
C LEU A 57 -5.15 -12.18 8.03
N ARG A 58 -5.94 -12.12 6.95
CA ARG A 58 -7.42 -12.10 7.04
C ARG A 58 -7.93 -13.34 7.75
N ALA A 59 -7.47 -14.53 7.34
CA ALA A 59 -7.85 -15.79 7.96
C ALA A 59 -7.42 -15.86 9.43
N GLU A 60 -6.17 -15.46 9.72
CA GLU A 60 -5.63 -15.40 11.06
C GLU A 60 -6.50 -14.51 11.95
N PHE A 61 -6.76 -13.27 11.56
CA PHE A 61 -7.45 -12.30 12.42
C PHE A 61 -8.96 -12.21 12.20
N SER A 62 -9.56 -13.16 11.46
CA SER A 62 -11.00 -13.23 11.16
C SER A 62 -11.90 -13.30 12.39
N ARG A 63 -11.37 -13.82 13.50
CA ARG A 63 -12.00 -13.77 14.83
C ARG A 63 -10.92 -13.45 15.86
N LEU A 64 -11.00 -12.26 16.43
CA LEU A 64 -10.10 -11.80 17.47
C LEU A 64 -10.52 -12.35 18.83
N THR A 65 -9.54 -12.83 19.60
CA THR A 65 -9.70 -13.17 21.01
C THR A 65 -8.63 -12.43 21.80
N ASP A 66 -8.89 -12.13 23.07
CA ASP A 66 -7.93 -11.40 23.92
C ASP A 66 -6.55 -12.06 23.92
N LYS A 67 -6.53 -13.40 24.01
CA LYS A 67 -5.31 -14.19 23.97
C LYS A 67 -4.58 -14.04 22.64
N LYS A 68 -5.31 -14.06 21.52
CA LYS A 68 -4.71 -13.94 20.19
C LYS A 68 -4.18 -12.53 19.93
N ALA A 69 -5.00 -11.51 20.19
CA ALA A 69 -4.62 -10.12 19.97
C ALA A 69 -3.43 -9.72 20.85
N SER A 70 -3.43 -10.12 22.13
CA SER A 70 -2.34 -9.79 23.06
C SER A 70 -1.01 -10.47 22.67
N ALA A 71 -1.06 -11.71 22.18
CA ALA A 71 0.13 -12.48 21.81
C ALA A 71 0.68 -12.16 20.40
N ALA A 72 -0.14 -11.59 19.51
CA ALA A 72 0.26 -11.28 18.14
C ALA A 72 1.31 -10.15 18.09
N ASP A 73 2.16 -10.19 17.08
CA ASP A 73 2.95 -9.02 16.70
C ASP A 73 2.04 -7.83 16.36
N SER A 74 2.46 -6.62 16.75
CA SER A 74 1.63 -5.42 16.59
C SER A 74 1.35 -5.12 15.12
N GLU A 75 2.35 -5.19 14.24
CA GLU A 75 2.16 -4.91 12.82
C GLU A 75 1.20 -5.92 12.18
N ARG A 76 1.39 -7.21 12.47
CA ARG A 76 0.50 -8.28 11.96
C ARG A 76 -0.95 -8.11 12.44
N LEU A 77 -1.14 -7.79 13.71
CA LEU A 77 -2.48 -7.58 14.28
C LEU A 77 -3.18 -6.40 13.61
N ILE A 78 -2.51 -5.26 13.46
CA ILE A 78 -3.11 -4.05 12.87
C ILE A 78 -3.47 -4.31 11.40
N ARG A 79 -2.53 -4.86 10.61
CA ARG A 79 -2.79 -5.24 9.21
C ARG A 79 -3.97 -6.21 9.11
N GLY A 80 -3.97 -7.28 9.90
CA GLY A 80 -5.03 -8.28 9.88
C GLY A 80 -6.40 -7.74 10.29
N ALA A 81 -6.47 -6.88 11.30
CA ALA A 81 -7.70 -6.22 11.71
C ALA A 81 -8.23 -5.29 10.60
N ALA A 82 -7.36 -4.44 10.04
CA ALA A 82 -7.72 -3.53 8.95
C ALA A 82 -8.17 -4.28 7.69
N LEU A 83 -7.48 -5.36 7.30
CA LEU A 83 -7.87 -6.18 6.15
C LEU A 83 -9.25 -6.84 6.32
N ASN A 84 -9.62 -7.21 7.55
CA ASN A 84 -10.96 -7.76 7.82
C ASN A 84 -12.04 -6.66 7.76
N VAL A 85 -11.75 -5.44 8.22
CA VAL A 85 -12.62 -4.27 8.01
C VAL A 85 -12.74 -3.96 6.51
N GLY A 86 -11.64 -3.98 5.77
CA GLY A 86 -11.63 -3.81 4.32
C GLY A 86 -12.49 -4.84 3.61
N ARG A 87 -12.45 -6.11 4.05
CA ARG A 87 -13.33 -7.15 3.50
C ARG A 87 -14.82 -6.89 3.75
N GLU A 88 -15.17 -6.32 4.91
CA GLU A 88 -16.55 -5.92 5.21
C GLU A 88 -17.02 -4.80 4.27
N LEU A 89 -16.14 -3.82 4.01
CA LEU A 89 -16.40 -2.73 3.07
C LEU A 89 -16.47 -3.23 1.62
N GLU A 90 -15.57 -4.11 1.17
CA GLU A 90 -15.58 -4.70 -0.17
C GLU A 90 -16.86 -5.51 -0.45
N GLN A 91 -17.49 -6.06 0.60
CA GLN A 91 -18.76 -6.77 0.50
C GLN A 91 -19.97 -5.83 0.44
N SER A 92 -19.77 -4.54 0.70
CA SER A 92 -20.80 -3.51 0.55
C SER A 92 -20.93 -3.08 -0.93
N GLY A 93 -22.12 -2.64 -1.32
CA GLY A 93 -22.35 -2.10 -2.67
C GLY A 93 -21.79 -0.70 -2.86
N ASP A 94 -21.72 0.09 -1.79
CA ASP A 94 -21.18 1.46 -1.76
C ASP A 94 -20.21 1.57 -0.57
N ILE A 95 -18.92 1.60 -0.88
CA ILE A 95 -17.84 1.60 0.12
C ILE A 95 -17.86 2.88 0.95
N ASN A 96 -18.22 4.03 0.37
CA ASN A 96 -18.19 5.30 1.09
C ASN A 96 -19.31 5.34 2.13
N ASP A 97 -20.53 4.99 1.73
CA ASP A 97 -21.67 4.87 2.65
C ASP A 97 -21.43 3.78 3.72
N ALA A 98 -20.81 2.66 3.33
CA ALA A 98 -20.49 1.60 4.27
C ALA A 98 -19.41 2.01 5.27
N PHE A 99 -18.39 2.76 4.82
CA PHE A 99 -17.34 3.28 5.68
C PHE A 99 -17.91 4.22 6.73
N GLU A 100 -18.80 5.15 6.35
CA GLU A 100 -19.44 6.07 7.28
C GLU A 100 -20.29 5.36 8.35
N LYS A 101 -20.88 4.20 8.02
CA LYS A 101 -21.69 3.37 8.94
C LYS A 101 -20.88 2.42 9.82
N LEU A 102 -19.59 2.25 9.55
CA LEU A 102 -18.74 1.46 10.43
C LEU A 102 -18.68 2.10 11.82
N ALA A 103 -18.57 1.25 12.85
CA ALA A 103 -18.18 1.71 14.17
C ALA A 103 -16.86 2.50 14.08
N LYS A 104 -16.77 3.62 14.80
CA LYS A 104 -15.63 4.56 14.73
C LYS A 104 -14.27 3.87 14.99
N GLN A 105 -14.25 2.85 15.83
CA GLN A 105 -13.08 2.01 16.10
C GLN A 105 -12.56 1.30 14.84
N LYS A 106 -13.46 0.75 14.02
CA LYS A 106 -13.12 0.11 12.75
C LYS A 106 -12.65 1.14 11.73
N GLN A 107 -13.34 2.29 11.66
CA GLN A 107 -12.95 3.41 10.80
C GLN A 107 -11.52 3.86 11.10
N PHE A 108 -11.15 4.03 12.38
CA PHE A 108 -9.81 4.43 12.79
C PHE A 108 -8.72 3.44 12.37
N ILE A 109 -8.93 2.15 12.63
CA ILE A 109 -7.93 1.13 12.26
C ILE A 109 -7.80 1.00 10.75
N TYR A 110 -8.91 1.10 10.01
CA TYR A 110 -8.89 1.13 8.56
C TYR A 110 -8.17 2.38 8.03
N ALA A 111 -8.46 3.56 8.54
CA ALA A 111 -7.78 4.79 8.10
C ALA A 111 -6.26 4.76 8.40
N LEU A 112 -5.86 4.30 9.58
CA LEU A 112 -4.44 4.15 9.93
C LEU A 112 -3.72 3.09 9.07
N SER A 113 -4.42 2.08 8.53
CA SER A 113 -3.76 1.12 7.63
C SER A 113 -3.31 1.77 6.31
N PHE A 114 -4.04 2.77 5.81
CA PHE A 114 -3.63 3.55 4.64
C PHE A 114 -2.41 4.42 4.92
N VAL A 115 -2.22 4.83 6.18
CA VAL A 115 -1.04 5.59 6.59
C VAL A 115 0.21 4.70 6.65
N PHE A 116 0.10 3.48 7.20
CA PHE A 116 1.27 2.67 7.54
C PHE A 116 1.58 1.50 6.60
N PHE A 117 0.60 1.01 5.84
CA PHE A 117 0.73 -0.26 5.12
C PHE A 117 0.41 -0.19 3.62
N GLU A 118 -0.29 0.85 3.19
CA GLU A 118 -0.49 1.13 1.77
C GLU A 118 0.74 1.81 1.15
N ASP A 119 0.77 1.87 -0.18
CA ASP A 119 1.93 2.29 -0.98
C ASP A 119 2.13 3.83 -0.96
N ALA A 120 1.91 4.49 0.17
CA ALA A 120 2.24 5.89 0.39
C ALA A 120 3.75 6.02 0.67
N GLU A 121 4.44 6.83 -0.13
CA GLU A 121 5.88 7.01 0.02
C GLU A 121 6.21 8.05 1.10
N SER A 122 5.29 8.94 1.46
CA SER A 122 5.47 9.95 2.51
C SER A 122 4.12 10.41 3.07
N LEU A 123 4.13 11.24 4.12
CA LEU A 123 2.90 11.80 4.69
C LEU A 123 2.18 12.69 3.67
N SER A 124 2.92 13.52 2.95
CA SER A 124 2.34 14.35 1.89
C SER A 124 1.79 13.52 0.72
N ASP A 125 2.43 12.40 0.39
CA ASP A 125 1.92 11.47 -0.63
C ASP A 125 0.63 10.77 -0.18
N PHE A 126 0.53 10.38 1.09
CA PHE A 126 -0.72 9.87 1.67
C PHE A 126 -1.88 10.86 1.47
N TYR A 127 -1.70 12.13 1.82
CA TYR A 127 -2.75 13.15 1.66
C TYR A 127 -3.05 13.50 0.20
N ARG A 128 -2.10 13.38 -0.73
CA ARG A 128 -2.36 13.60 -2.16
C ARG A 128 -3.13 12.46 -2.81
N LYS A 129 -2.95 11.23 -2.31
CA LYS A 129 -3.58 10.02 -2.87
C LYS A 129 -4.98 9.77 -2.31
N ASN A 130 -5.28 10.32 -1.14
CA ASN A 130 -6.50 10.04 -0.40
C ASN A 130 -7.27 11.35 -0.13
N GLY A 131 -8.55 11.25 0.21
CA GLY A 131 -9.36 12.41 0.59
C GLY A 131 -10.41 12.06 1.64
N SER A 132 -11.23 13.04 1.98
CA SER A 132 -12.33 12.88 2.95
C SER A 132 -13.32 11.78 2.52
N PRO A 133 -13.87 10.98 3.47
CA PRO A 133 -13.70 11.06 4.93
C PRO A 133 -12.46 10.33 5.48
N LEU A 134 -11.65 9.68 4.64
CA LEU A 134 -10.54 8.82 5.08
C LEU A 134 -9.43 9.62 5.78
N THR A 135 -9.03 10.75 5.21
CA THR A 135 -7.98 11.64 5.72
C THR A 135 -8.35 12.31 7.04
N GLU A 136 -9.59 12.81 7.16
CA GLU A 136 -10.15 13.34 8.42
C GLU A 136 -10.19 12.25 9.50
N THR A 137 -10.60 11.04 9.12
CA THR A 137 -10.64 9.90 10.03
C THR A 137 -9.23 9.49 10.46
N ALA A 138 -8.23 9.56 9.58
CA ALA A 138 -6.84 9.27 9.91
C ALA A 138 -6.27 10.31 10.89
N ASP A 139 -6.60 11.59 10.73
CA ASP A 139 -6.20 12.66 11.65
C ASP A 139 -6.84 12.45 13.04
N ASP A 140 -8.15 12.20 13.07
CA ASP A 140 -8.88 11.85 14.30
C ASP A 140 -8.27 10.62 14.99
N ALA A 141 -7.94 9.58 14.23
CA ALA A 141 -7.35 8.35 14.74
C ALA A 141 -5.96 8.60 15.31
N ALA A 142 -5.11 9.34 14.59
CA ALA A 142 -3.79 9.73 15.07
C ALA A 142 -3.89 10.52 16.38
N ARG A 143 -4.87 11.43 16.51
CA ARG A 143 -5.13 12.18 17.74
C ARG A 143 -5.52 11.29 18.92
N HIS A 144 -6.47 10.38 18.70
CA HIS A 144 -7.06 9.60 19.78
C HIS A 144 -6.22 8.40 20.20
N ILE A 145 -5.49 7.80 19.26
CA ILE A 145 -4.79 6.52 19.48
C ILE A 145 -3.30 6.75 19.75
N ILE A 146 -2.67 7.67 19.01
CA ILE A 146 -1.21 7.81 19.00
C ILE A 146 -0.80 9.02 19.84
N GLY A 147 -1.31 10.21 19.49
CA GLY A 147 -1.00 11.45 20.18
C GLY A 147 0.46 11.90 20.04
N GLY A 148 0.88 12.81 20.93
CA GLY A 148 2.25 13.30 21.01
C GLY A 148 2.76 14.00 19.75
N ASN A 149 4.08 14.01 19.57
CA ASN A 149 4.75 14.66 18.44
C ASN A 149 4.34 14.05 17.09
N PHE A 150 4.03 12.75 17.07
CA PHE A 150 3.51 12.10 15.88
C PHE A 150 2.20 12.75 15.43
N TYR A 151 1.23 12.90 16.34
CA TYR A 151 -0.02 13.59 16.02
C TYR A 151 0.20 15.03 15.61
N ASP A 152 1.04 15.79 16.32
CA ASP A 152 1.28 17.21 15.97
C ASP A 152 1.82 17.36 14.55
N THR A 153 2.73 16.48 14.14
CA THR A 153 3.26 16.42 12.77
C THR A 153 2.19 15.97 11.78
N PHE A 154 1.44 14.92 12.12
CA PHE A 154 0.38 14.36 11.28
C PHE A 154 -0.72 15.39 11.00
N HIS A 155 -1.17 16.08 12.04
CA HIS A 155 -2.20 17.11 12.00
C HIS A 155 -1.75 18.35 11.24
N ARG A 156 -0.48 18.75 11.38
CA ARG A 156 0.09 19.80 10.54
C ARG A 156 -0.02 19.39 9.07
N GLY A 157 0.33 18.15 8.71
CA GLY A 157 0.13 17.61 7.37
C GLY A 157 -1.33 17.66 6.90
N PHE A 158 -2.28 17.25 7.75
CA PHE A 158 -3.71 17.35 7.45
C PHE A 158 -4.12 18.79 7.11
N ARG A 159 -3.70 19.77 7.93
CA ARG A 159 -3.95 21.20 7.68
C ARG A 159 -3.35 21.69 6.37
N MET A 160 -2.19 21.16 5.96
CA MET A 160 -1.53 21.57 4.70
C MET A 160 -2.26 21.11 3.44
N PHE A 161 -2.95 19.96 3.49
CA PHE A 161 -3.47 19.29 2.28
C PHE A 161 -4.99 19.16 2.24
N ASP A 162 -5.67 19.07 3.38
CA ASP A 162 -7.09 18.66 3.41
C ASP A 162 -7.92 19.37 4.51
N GLY A 163 -7.30 20.22 5.33
CA GLY A 163 -7.96 20.91 6.46
C GLY A 163 -8.96 22.01 6.09
N GLY A 164 -9.40 22.10 4.83
CA GLY A 164 -10.33 23.13 4.33
C GLY A 164 -9.79 24.57 4.38
N ASP A 165 -8.49 24.74 4.59
CA ASP A 165 -7.84 26.04 4.71
C ASP A 165 -7.37 26.51 3.33
N GLU A 166 -8.29 27.06 2.52
CA GLU A 166 -8.01 27.53 1.14
C GLU A 166 -6.91 28.60 1.07
N ASP A 167 -6.60 29.26 2.19
CA ASP A 167 -5.56 30.28 2.31
C ASP A 167 -4.16 29.70 2.62
N TYR A 168 -4.07 28.43 2.99
CA TYR A 168 -2.80 27.78 3.33
C TYR A 168 -2.17 27.10 2.11
N SER A 169 -1.25 27.80 1.44
CA SER A 169 -0.43 27.23 0.37
C SER A 169 0.94 26.83 0.92
N ALA A 170 1.11 25.55 1.26
CA ALA A 170 2.41 25.01 1.68
C ALA A 170 3.47 25.17 0.57
N THR A 171 4.65 25.67 0.92
CA THR A 171 5.80 25.68 0.02
C THR A 171 6.39 24.28 -0.15
N SER A 172 7.13 24.05 -1.24
CA SER A 172 7.81 22.76 -1.45
C SER A 172 8.81 22.42 -0.33
N ASP A 173 9.43 23.41 0.29
CA ASP A 173 10.38 23.20 1.39
C ASP A 173 9.66 22.82 2.69
N GLU A 174 8.50 23.42 2.98
CA GLU A 174 7.67 23.04 4.13
C GLU A 174 7.14 21.61 4.01
N VAL A 175 6.68 21.21 2.83
CA VAL A 175 6.23 19.83 2.57
C VAL A 175 7.37 18.84 2.74
N LYS A 176 8.56 19.18 2.25
CA LYS A 176 9.74 18.32 2.40
C LYS A 176 10.15 18.18 3.88
N ALA A 177 10.15 19.28 4.62
CA ALA A 177 10.45 19.27 6.05
C ALA A 177 9.42 18.45 6.85
N LEU A 178 8.15 18.54 6.50
CA LEU A 178 7.08 17.73 7.07
C LEU A 178 7.33 16.23 6.85
N ASP A 179 7.65 15.84 5.62
CA ASP A 179 7.91 14.44 5.28
C ASP A 179 9.16 13.92 6.02
N GLU A 180 10.23 14.71 6.08
CA GLU A 180 11.46 14.36 6.83
C GLU A 180 11.19 14.19 8.34
N GLU A 181 10.40 15.08 8.95
CA GLU A 181 10.01 14.99 10.35
C GLU A 181 9.14 13.76 10.62
N TYR A 182 8.15 13.50 9.75
CA TYR A 182 7.30 12.31 9.83
C TYR A 182 8.13 11.02 9.78
N PHE A 183 9.09 10.92 8.87
CA PHE A 183 9.98 9.76 8.78
C PHE A 183 10.89 9.62 9.99
N ALA A 184 11.40 10.73 10.53
CA ALA A 184 12.23 10.71 11.73
C ALA A 184 11.45 10.16 12.93
N LEU A 185 10.21 10.62 13.11
CA LEU A 185 9.30 10.14 14.16
C LEU A 185 8.94 8.67 13.95
N LEU A 186 8.57 8.26 12.73
CA LEU A 186 8.32 6.84 12.43
C LEU A 186 9.53 5.98 12.78
N LYS A 187 10.74 6.39 12.40
CA LYS A 187 11.95 5.61 12.67
C LYS A 187 12.24 5.48 14.17
N GLN A 188 11.93 6.52 14.94
CA GLN A 188 12.22 6.58 16.37
C GLN A 188 11.13 5.91 17.23
N GLU A 189 9.86 6.08 16.84
CA GLU A 189 8.69 5.79 17.68
C GLU A 189 7.82 4.65 17.12
N LYS A 190 8.21 3.98 16.02
CA LYS A 190 7.40 2.92 15.37
C LYS A 190 6.83 1.91 16.36
N GLU A 191 7.67 1.39 17.26
CA GLU A 191 7.25 0.37 18.23
C GLU A 191 6.19 0.89 19.19
N GLU A 192 6.34 2.12 19.69
CA GLU A 192 5.39 2.76 20.59
C GLU A 192 4.07 3.06 19.87
N ILE A 193 4.14 3.64 18.66
CA ILE A 193 2.97 3.91 17.82
C ILE A 193 2.19 2.61 17.59
N PHE A 194 2.87 1.54 17.16
CA PHE A 194 2.21 0.27 16.86
C PHE A 194 1.68 -0.41 18.13
N CYS A 195 2.36 -0.25 19.27
CA CYS A 195 1.87 -0.72 20.56
C CYS A 195 0.57 -0.01 20.97
N SER A 196 0.49 1.31 20.78
CA SER A 196 -0.73 2.10 21.06
C SER A 196 -1.91 1.67 20.20
N ILE A 197 -1.68 1.44 18.89
CA ILE A 197 -2.72 0.94 17.98
C ILE A 197 -3.14 -0.49 18.36
N LYS A 198 -2.19 -1.38 18.67
CA LYS A 198 -2.49 -2.72 19.15
C LYS A 198 -3.33 -2.69 20.43
N LYS A 199 -2.96 -1.83 21.39
CA LYS A 199 -3.71 -1.66 22.64
C LYS A 199 -5.14 -1.23 22.35
N TYR A 200 -5.33 -0.26 21.45
CA TYR A 200 -6.65 0.18 21.03
C TYR A 200 -7.50 -0.95 20.42
N ILE A 201 -6.91 -1.80 19.57
CA ILE A 201 -7.59 -2.99 19.03
C ILE A 201 -7.99 -3.93 20.17
N CYS A 202 -7.05 -4.24 21.07
CA CYS A 202 -7.30 -5.14 22.20
C CYS A 202 -8.44 -4.65 23.11
N GLU A 203 -8.51 -3.35 23.38
CA GLU A 203 -9.56 -2.75 24.22
C GLU A 203 -10.94 -2.76 23.55
N ASN A 204 -11.00 -2.98 22.22
CA ASN A 204 -12.22 -2.90 21.42
C ASN A 204 -12.51 -4.20 20.64
N ILE A 205 -11.96 -5.34 21.06
CA ILE A 205 -12.04 -6.64 20.34
C ILE A 205 -13.46 -7.02 19.91
N GLU A 206 -14.45 -6.81 20.77
CA GLU A 206 -15.85 -7.15 20.47
C GLU A 206 -16.38 -6.38 19.25
N ILE A 207 -15.95 -5.12 19.07
CA ILE A 207 -16.36 -4.28 17.95
C ILE A 207 -15.76 -4.82 16.65
N PHE A 208 -14.50 -5.28 16.67
CA PHE A 208 -13.86 -5.89 15.50
C PHE A 208 -14.42 -7.26 15.14
N ASN A 209 -15.02 -7.97 16.09
CA ASN A 209 -15.70 -9.25 15.85
C ASN A 209 -17.15 -9.08 15.39
N ASN A 210 -17.83 -7.99 15.78
CA ASN A 210 -19.21 -7.76 15.37
C ASN A 210 -19.28 -7.40 13.88
N LYS A 211 -20.18 -8.03 13.14
CA LYS A 211 -20.44 -7.75 11.72
C LYS A 211 -21.60 -6.79 11.50
N GLU A 212 -22.24 -6.34 12.58
CA GLU A 212 -23.34 -5.39 12.49
C GLU A 212 -22.77 -4.00 12.20
N MET A 213 -23.05 -3.50 10.99
CA MET A 213 -23.00 -2.08 10.69
C MET A 213 -24.11 -1.41 11.53
N CYS A 214 -23.75 -0.49 12.41
CA CYS A 214 -24.72 0.26 13.22
C CYS A 214 -25.53 1.22 12.33
#